data_AF-A0A7W3PLD7-F1
#
_entry.id   AF-A0A7W3PLD7-F1
#
_cell.length_a   1.000
_cell.length_b   1.000
_cell.length_c   1.000
_cell.angle_alpha   90.00
_cell.angle_beta   90.00
_cell.angle_gamma   90.00
#
_symmetry.space_group_name_H-M   'P 1'
#
loop_
_entity.id
_entity.type
_entity.pdbx_description
1 polymer ?
#
loop_
_entity_poly.entity_id
_entity_poly.type
_entity_poly.pdbx_seq_one_letter_code
_entity_poly.pdbx_strand_id
1 'polypeptide(L)'
;MRTTSTQRTYRYVRLSIVGAVFALGIALAAVFVTDGPLPSISAAYYSPARDVFVGAIFAITLALVALSGRSIEQALLDYMAILAPIVAIVPTPIDPAFWGGTCADAPSCVPPEFAASVNVSAVALIATAAAAVGGAWALAIVQRTLSRASELALIIAALIVIAMATWWIIWPQGFLQGAHAVAASLFFALIAAVATIAALGAGRLSRTRRTGLIYRGSYATVAIGIGVSVALLITVVLCDIWGFDISRATGIPLIFVGEALALALFAVFWTVQTVQLWNDPDAAEDDAASSSVAPNG
;
A
#
# COMPACT_ATOMS: atom_id res chain seq x y z
N MET A 1 -31.41 -14.49 1.58
CA MET A 1 -30.75 -13.18 1.39
C MET A 1 -30.10 -13.18 0.01
N ARG A 2 -30.59 -12.38 -0.94
CA ARG A 2 -29.97 -12.24 -2.27
C ARG A 2 -28.94 -11.11 -2.18
N THR A 3 -27.66 -11.44 -2.23
CA THR A 3 -26.58 -10.44 -2.38
C THR A 3 -26.53 -9.98 -3.82
N THR A 4 -26.31 -8.70 -4.09
CA THR A 4 -26.09 -8.24 -5.47
C THR A 4 -24.74 -8.76 -5.98
N SER A 5 -24.56 -8.85 -7.31
CA SER A 5 -23.27 -9.23 -7.91
C SER A 5 -22.15 -8.28 -7.46
N THR A 6 -22.44 -6.97 -7.40
CA THR A 6 -21.52 -5.93 -6.96
C THR A 6 -21.06 -6.13 -5.52
N GLN A 7 -21.99 -6.29 -4.57
CA GLN A 7 -21.64 -6.56 -3.16
C GLN A 7 -20.72 -7.78 -3.01
N ARG A 8 -20.96 -8.84 -3.79
CA ARG A 8 -20.11 -10.04 -3.77
C ARG A 8 -18.69 -9.73 -4.26
N THR A 9 -18.56 -8.95 -5.33
CA THR A 9 -17.26 -8.52 -5.85
C THR A 9 -16.46 -7.74 -4.81
N TYR A 10 -17.04 -6.69 -4.21
CA TYR A 10 -16.33 -5.88 -3.20
C TYR A 10 -15.88 -6.70 -1.99
N ARG A 11 -16.71 -7.62 -1.50
CA ARG A 11 -16.32 -8.54 -0.41
C ARG A 11 -15.12 -9.40 -0.81
N TYR A 12 -15.15 -9.99 -2.00
CA TYR A 12 -14.08 -10.87 -2.46
C TYR A 12 -12.78 -10.11 -2.74
N VAL A 13 -12.86 -8.86 -3.19
CA VAL A 13 -11.69 -8.00 -3.38
C VAL A 13 -11.05 -7.63 -2.04
N ARG A 14 -11.84 -7.29 -1.00
CA ARG A 14 -11.26 -7.05 0.34
C ARG A 14 -10.67 -8.33 0.95
N LEU A 15 -11.36 -9.46 0.78
CA LEU A 15 -10.86 -10.77 1.22
C LEU A 15 -9.59 -11.18 0.47
N SER A 16 -9.44 -10.84 -0.81
CA SER A 16 -8.22 -11.16 -1.56
C SER A 16 -7.03 -10.35 -1.07
N ILE A 17 -7.22 -9.12 -0.58
CA ILE A 17 -6.17 -8.36 0.11
C ILE A 17 -5.70 -9.12 1.36
N VAL A 18 -6.62 -9.56 2.21
CA VAL A 18 -6.28 -10.36 3.41
C VAL A 18 -5.60 -11.67 3.02
N GLY A 19 -6.10 -12.34 1.99
CA GLY A 19 -5.52 -13.57 1.44
C GLY A 19 -4.10 -13.37 0.90
N ALA A 20 -3.82 -12.26 0.22
CA ALA A 20 -2.49 -11.93 -0.27
C ALA A 20 -1.49 -11.72 0.88
N VAL A 21 -1.90 -11.01 1.94
CA VAL A 21 -1.07 -10.84 3.15
C VAL A 21 -0.83 -12.18 3.85
N PHE A 22 -1.85 -13.02 3.94
CA PHE A 22 -1.73 -14.36 4.53
C PHE A 22 -0.78 -15.27 3.74
N ALA A 23 -0.89 -15.27 2.41
CA ALA A 23 0.02 -16.02 1.53
C ALA A 23 1.48 -15.55 1.69
N LEU A 24 1.69 -14.23 1.78
CA LEU A 24 3.02 -13.68 2.08
C LEU A 24 3.51 -14.14 3.45
N GLY A 25 2.67 -14.12 4.50
CA GLY A 25 3.03 -14.62 5.83
C GLY A 25 3.47 -16.09 5.83
N ILE A 26 2.79 -16.95 5.07
CA ILE A 26 3.18 -18.35 4.90
C ILE A 26 4.54 -18.46 4.19
N ALA A 27 4.76 -17.70 3.12
CA ALA A 27 6.02 -17.73 2.37
C ALA A 27 7.20 -17.27 3.25
N LEU A 28 7.01 -16.22 4.05
CA LEU A 28 8.02 -15.75 5.01
C LEU A 28 8.31 -16.80 6.09
N ALA A 29 7.27 -17.48 6.61
CA ALA A 29 7.45 -18.55 7.58
C ALA A 29 8.21 -19.75 6.99
N ALA A 30 7.96 -20.09 5.71
CA ALA A 30 8.70 -21.13 5.02
C ALA A 30 10.19 -20.77 4.85
N VAL A 31 10.49 -19.55 4.41
CA VAL A 31 11.88 -19.04 4.32
C VAL A 31 12.56 -19.01 5.68
N PHE A 32 11.84 -18.60 6.74
CA PHE A 32 12.38 -18.61 8.09
C PHE A 32 12.86 -20.00 8.53
N VAL A 33 12.14 -21.06 8.14
CA VAL A 33 12.48 -22.44 8.49
C VAL A 33 13.68 -22.95 7.69
N THR A 34 13.84 -22.56 6.43
CA THR A 34 14.92 -23.08 5.56
C THR A 34 16.19 -22.25 5.62
N ASP A 35 16.04 -20.92 5.64
CA ASP A 35 17.14 -19.96 5.40
C ASP A 35 17.40 -19.08 6.64
N GLY A 36 16.49 -19.08 7.61
CA GLY A 36 16.58 -18.29 8.84
C GLY A 36 15.87 -16.92 8.77
N PRO A 37 16.00 -16.09 9.82
CA PRO A 37 15.31 -14.80 9.89
C PRO A 37 15.76 -13.82 8.81
N LEU A 38 14.80 -13.13 8.20
CA LEU A 38 15.06 -12.02 7.30
C LEU A 38 15.25 -10.70 8.07
N PRO A 39 16.12 -9.79 7.60
CA PRO A 39 16.31 -8.47 8.23
C PRO A 39 15.10 -7.54 8.05
N SER A 40 14.28 -7.78 7.03
CA SER A 40 13.04 -7.08 6.71
C SER A 40 12.09 -8.00 5.94
N ILE A 41 10.78 -7.72 5.94
CA ILE A 41 9.81 -8.42 5.07
C ILE A 41 10.17 -8.17 3.61
N SER A 42 10.55 -6.94 3.27
CA SER A 42 10.93 -6.59 1.89
C SER A 42 12.19 -7.30 1.41
N ALA A 43 13.04 -7.82 2.32
CA ALA A 43 14.17 -8.68 1.95
C ALA A 43 13.72 -10.03 1.37
N ALA A 44 12.44 -10.40 1.48
CA ALA A 44 11.88 -11.56 0.79
C ALA A 44 12.10 -11.51 -0.73
N TYR A 45 12.28 -10.32 -1.31
CA TYR A 45 12.65 -10.12 -2.71
C TYR A 45 13.94 -10.88 -3.09
N TYR A 46 14.88 -11.04 -2.17
CA TYR A 46 16.16 -11.71 -2.39
C TYR A 46 16.13 -13.20 -2.03
N SER A 47 14.97 -13.72 -1.66
CA SER A 47 14.78 -15.10 -1.21
C SER A 47 13.88 -15.89 -2.18
N PRO A 48 13.74 -17.21 -1.99
CA PRO A 48 12.73 -18.00 -2.72
C PRO A 48 11.29 -17.48 -2.57
N ALA A 49 10.98 -16.65 -1.56
CA ALA A 49 9.66 -16.02 -1.40
C ALA A 49 9.39 -14.83 -2.34
N ARG A 50 10.34 -14.44 -3.21
CA ARG A 50 10.23 -13.28 -4.12
C ARG A 50 8.94 -13.29 -4.92
N ASP A 51 8.58 -14.41 -5.53
CA ASP A 51 7.42 -14.50 -6.42
C ASP A 51 6.11 -14.27 -5.66
N VAL A 52 6.02 -14.78 -4.43
CA VAL A 52 4.85 -14.56 -3.55
C VAL A 52 4.81 -13.12 -3.07
N PHE A 53 5.96 -12.53 -2.70
CA PHE A 53 6.06 -11.12 -2.31
C PHE A 53 5.59 -10.19 -3.43
N VAL A 54 6.16 -10.31 -4.62
CA VAL A 54 5.80 -9.50 -5.79
C VAL A 54 4.35 -9.73 -6.18
N GLY A 55 3.92 -10.99 -6.28
CA GLY A 55 2.55 -11.36 -6.64
C GLY A 55 1.51 -10.84 -5.66
N ALA A 56 1.77 -10.91 -4.34
CA ALA A 56 0.88 -10.39 -3.31
C ALA A 56 0.70 -8.88 -3.42
N ILE A 57 1.79 -8.12 -3.65
CA ILE A 57 1.71 -6.66 -3.77
C ILE A 57 0.96 -6.24 -5.04
N PHE A 58 1.15 -6.92 -6.17
CA PHE A 58 0.37 -6.65 -7.37
C PHE A 58 -1.11 -7.03 -7.20
N ALA A 59 -1.42 -8.13 -6.50
CA ALA A 59 -2.80 -8.48 -6.17
C ALA A 59 -3.46 -7.42 -5.28
N ILE A 60 -2.74 -6.92 -4.27
CA ILE A 60 -3.19 -5.81 -3.42
C ILE A 60 -3.40 -4.54 -4.27
N THR A 61 -2.47 -4.22 -5.17
CA THR A 61 -2.58 -3.07 -6.07
C THR A 61 -3.88 -3.10 -6.87
N LEU A 62 -4.17 -4.21 -7.56
CA LEU A 62 -5.38 -4.34 -8.35
C LEU A 62 -6.65 -4.31 -7.49
N ALA A 63 -6.58 -4.87 -6.28
CA ALA A 63 -7.67 -4.79 -5.33
C ALA A 63 -7.93 -3.35 -4.87
N LEU A 64 -6.89 -2.55 -4.61
CA LEU A 64 -7.02 -1.14 -4.25
C LEU A 64 -7.66 -0.32 -5.38
N VAL A 65 -7.25 -0.56 -6.63
CA VAL A 65 -7.88 0.05 -7.82
C VAL A 65 -9.34 -0.34 -7.94
N ALA A 66 -9.67 -1.62 -7.74
CA ALA A 66 -11.07 -2.08 -7.83
C ALA A 66 -11.97 -1.54 -6.70
N LEU A 67 -11.37 -1.15 -5.57
CA LEU A 67 -12.08 -0.55 -4.43
C LEU A 67 -12.14 0.98 -4.50
N SER A 68 -11.48 1.61 -5.48
CA SER A 68 -11.51 3.06 -5.65
C SER A 68 -12.86 3.56 -6.19
N GLY A 69 -13.06 4.88 -6.14
CA GLY A 69 -14.37 5.54 -6.28
C GLY A 69 -14.28 7.06 -6.16
N ARG A 70 -15.37 7.72 -5.75
CA ARG A 70 -15.55 9.19 -5.79
C ARG A 70 -15.28 9.95 -4.47
N SER A 71 -14.76 9.30 -3.43
CA SER A 71 -14.50 9.88 -2.11
C SER A 71 -13.00 10.18 -1.87
N ILE A 72 -12.70 10.97 -0.83
CA ILE A 72 -11.31 11.25 -0.42
C ILE A 72 -10.59 9.94 -0.03
N GLU A 73 -11.25 9.05 0.71
CA GLU A 73 -10.67 7.75 1.07
C GLU A 73 -10.26 6.97 -0.18
N GLN A 74 -11.09 7.03 -1.21
CA GLN A 74 -10.87 6.34 -2.47
C GLN A 74 -9.71 6.93 -3.29
N ALA A 75 -9.55 8.26 -3.31
CA ALA A 75 -8.36 8.87 -3.91
C ALA A 75 -7.05 8.44 -3.21
N LEU A 76 -7.07 8.25 -1.88
CA LEU A 76 -5.92 7.71 -1.15
C LEU A 76 -5.63 6.25 -1.55
N LEU A 77 -6.66 5.44 -1.83
CA LEU A 77 -6.47 4.07 -2.36
C LEU A 77 -5.81 4.09 -3.74
N ASP A 78 -6.19 5.01 -4.62
CA ASP A 78 -5.58 5.15 -5.95
C ASP A 78 -4.09 5.53 -5.85
N TYR A 79 -3.72 6.43 -4.93
CA TYR A 79 -2.31 6.77 -4.71
C TYR A 79 -1.53 5.58 -4.15
N MET A 80 -2.12 4.83 -3.22
CA MET A 80 -1.53 3.58 -2.72
C MET A 80 -1.34 2.56 -3.85
N ALA A 81 -2.27 2.46 -4.79
CA ALA A 81 -2.16 1.57 -5.95
C ALA A 81 -1.03 1.99 -6.93
N ILE A 82 -0.68 3.27 -7.00
CA ILE A 82 0.49 3.72 -7.77
C ILE A 82 1.80 3.39 -7.04
N LEU A 83 1.81 3.53 -5.71
CA LEU A 83 3.01 3.34 -4.88
C LEU A 83 3.34 1.86 -4.62
N ALA A 84 2.34 1.01 -4.40
CA ALA A 84 2.54 -0.38 -4.03
C ALA A 84 3.41 -1.17 -5.04
N PRO A 85 3.19 -1.09 -6.36
CA PRO A 85 4.06 -1.78 -7.31
C PRO A 85 5.53 -1.35 -7.26
N ILE A 86 5.84 -0.11 -6.86
CA ILE A 86 7.22 0.35 -6.67
C ILE A 86 7.90 -0.49 -5.58
N VAL A 87 7.20 -0.72 -4.45
CA VAL A 87 7.66 -1.60 -3.36
C VAL A 87 7.89 -3.03 -3.86
N ALA A 88 7.07 -3.50 -4.80
CA ALA A 88 7.19 -4.83 -5.38
C ALA A 88 8.42 -4.96 -6.30
N ILE A 89 8.71 -3.97 -7.14
CA ILE A 89 9.70 -4.10 -8.21
C ILE A 89 11.08 -3.55 -7.85
N VAL A 90 11.14 -2.54 -6.97
CA VAL A 90 12.39 -1.93 -6.51
C VAL A 90 12.81 -2.66 -5.23
N PRO A 91 13.92 -3.40 -5.23
CA PRO A 91 14.39 -4.08 -4.04
C PRO A 91 14.74 -3.10 -2.91
N THR A 92 14.55 -3.52 -1.66
CA THR A 92 15.04 -2.74 -0.52
C THR A 92 16.57 -2.85 -0.42
N PRO A 93 17.32 -1.76 -0.14
CA PRO A 93 18.76 -1.86 0.09
C PRO A 93 19.10 -2.88 1.17
N ILE A 94 20.16 -3.65 0.96
CA ILE A 94 20.65 -4.67 1.89
C ILE A 94 22.02 -4.29 2.44
N ASP A 95 22.27 -4.77 3.65
CA ASP A 95 23.59 -4.71 4.30
C ASP A 95 24.51 -5.78 3.69
N PRO A 96 25.67 -5.38 3.11
CA PRO A 96 26.64 -6.31 2.51
C PRO A 96 27.12 -7.39 3.49
N ALA A 97 27.15 -7.10 4.80
CA ALA A 97 27.60 -8.03 5.82
C ALA A 97 26.67 -9.23 6.01
N PHE A 98 25.38 -9.08 5.69
CA PHE A 98 24.37 -10.13 5.83
C PHE A 98 24.28 -11.03 4.59
N TRP A 99 24.58 -10.51 3.41
CA TRP A 99 24.30 -11.18 2.12
C TRP A 99 25.54 -11.64 1.34
N GLY A 100 26.75 -11.42 1.87
CA GLY A 100 27.97 -11.93 1.24
C GLY A 100 28.44 -11.10 0.05
N GLY A 101 28.85 -9.85 0.31
CA GLY A 101 29.91 -9.18 -0.46
C GLY A 101 29.62 -8.72 -1.89
N THR A 102 28.36 -8.56 -2.32
CA THR A 102 28.03 -8.03 -3.67
C THR A 102 27.90 -6.50 -3.74
N CYS A 103 27.99 -5.82 -2.60
CA CYS A 103 27.98 -4.37 -2.47
C CYS A 103 29.38 -3.88 -2.05
N ALA A 104 30.26 -3.57 -3.00
CA ALA A 104 31.55 -2.98 -2.68
C ALA A 104 31.36 -1.53 -2.19
N ASP A 105 31.91 -1.22 -1.01
CA ASP A 105 32.15 0.13 -0.45
C ASP A 105 30.95 0.98 0.04
N ALA A 106 29.71 0.46 0.03
CA ALA A 106 28.53 1.19 0.55
C ALA A 106 27.93 0.53 1.80
N PRO A 107 27.46 1.30 2.82
CA PRO A 107 26.81 0.75 4.03
C PRO A 107 25.55 -0.07 3.72
N SER A 108 24.81 0.31 2.68
CA SER A 108 23.64 -0.40 2.17
C SER A 108 23.56 -0.24 0.65
N CYS A 109 23.22 -1.29 -0.09
CA CYS A 109 23.08 -1.18 -1.54
C CYS A 109 22.05 -2.17 -2.12
N VAL A 110 21.61 -1.91 -3.35
CA VAL A 110 20.91 -2.91 -4.18
C VAL A 110 21.94 -3.55 -5.09
N PRO A 111 22.12 -4.88 -5.07
CA PRO A 111 23.13 -5.54 -5.90
C PRO A 111 22.95 -5.25 -7.40
N PRO A 112 24.04 -4.97 -8.14
CA PRO A 112 23.97 -4.52 -9.53
C PRO A 112 23.20 -5.44 -10.49
N GLU A 113 23.16 -6.75 -10.22
CA GLU A 113 22.45 -7.74 -11.01
C GLU A 113 20.93 -7.48 -11.09
N PHE A 114 20.36 -6.76 -10.12
CA PHE A 114 18.93 -6.41 -10.13
C PHE A 114 18.63 -5.16 -10.96
N ALA A 115 19.63 -4.34 -11.30
CA ALA A 115 19.40 -3.05 -11.97
C ALA A 115 18.68 -3.20 -13.32
N ALA A 116 19.05 -4.21 -14.12
CA ALA A 116 18.38 -4.48 -15.40
C ALA A 116 16.92 -4.88 -15.21
N SER A 117 16.62 -5.74 -14.22
CA SER A 117 15.26 -6.15 -13.87
C SER A 117 14.42 -4.96 -13.40
N VAL A 118 15.00 -4.07 -12.58
CA VAL A 118 14.34 -2.85 -12.12
C VAL A 118 14.05 -1.92 -13.30
N ASN A 119 14.99 -1.72 -14.22
CA ASN A 119 14.78 -0.85 -15.38
C ASN A 119 13.63 -1.32 -16.26
N VAL A 120 13.58 -2.61 -16.60
CA VAL A 120 12.47 -3.18 -17.39
C VAL A 120 11.14 -3.02 -16.64
N SER A 121 11.13 -3.31 -15.35
CA SER A 121 9.93 -3.20 -14.52
C SER A 121 9.46 -1.75 -14.35
N ALA A 122 10.39 -0.80 -14.23
CA ALA A 122 10.09 0.62 -14.12
C ALA A 122 9.46 1.16 -15.39
N VAL A 123 9.99 0.79 -16.57
CA VAL A 123 9.38 1.12 -17.87
C VAL A 123 7.94 0.61 -17.92
N ALA A 124 7.73 -0.68 -17.63
CA ALA A 124 6.41 -1.30 -17.69
C ALA A 124 5.44 -0.64 -16.70
N LEU A 125 5.87 -0.39 -15.47
CA LEU A 125 5.05 0.20 -14.43
C LEU A 125 4.69 1.65 -14.73
N ILE A 126 5.66 2.49 -15.08
CA ILE A 126 5.44 3.91 -15.37
C ILE A 126 4.52 4.04 -16.59
N ALA A 127 4.75 3.26 -17.66
CA ALA A 127 3.90 3.27 -18.83
C ALA A 127 2.46 2.84 -18.50
N THR A 128 2.29 1.79 -17.71
CA THR A 128 0.97 1.31 -17.29
C THR A 128 0.26 2.32 -16.39
N ALA A 129 0.96 2.91 -15.42
CA ALA A 129 0.40 3.92 -14.52
C ALA A 129 0.01 5.20 -15.28
N ALA A 130 0.85 5.65 -16.22
CA ALA A 130 0.54 6.79 -17.08
C ALA A 130 -0.69 6.51 -17.96
N ALA A 131 -0.79 5.32 -18.55
CA ALA A 131 -1.95 4.90 -19.32
C ALA A 131 -3.21 4.81 -18.46
N ALA A 132 -3.12 4.29 -17.23
CA ALA A 132 -4.23 4.22 -16.30
C ALA A 132 -4.73 5.62 -15.89
N VAL A 133 -3.83 6.52 -15.50
CA VAL A 133 -4.18 7.91 -15.14
C VAL A 133 -4.75 8.66 -16.34
N GLY A 134 -4.12 8.54 -17.52
CA GLY A 134 -4.61 9.16 -18.75
C GLY A 134 -5.98 8.61 -19.19
N GLY A 135 -6.18 7.30 -19.07
CA GLY A 135 -7.46 6.64 -19.32
C GLY A 135 -8.55 7.09 -18.36
N ALA A 136 -8.24 7.15 -17.06
CA ALA A 136 -9.16 7.68 -16.04
C ALA A 136 -9.55 9.13 -16.33
N TRP A 137 -8.58 9.95 -16.75
CA TRP A 137 -8.82 11.33 -17.15
C TRP A 137 -9.74 11.44 -18.37
N ALA A 138 -9.46 10.66 -19.42
CA ALA A 138 -10.26 10.62 -20.63
C ALA A 138 -11.70 10.18 -20.34
N LEU A 139 -11.87 9.13 -19.53
CA LEU A 139 -13.18 8.65 -19.10
C LEU A 139 -13.93 9.71 -18.29
N ALA A 140 -13.25 10.41 -17.37
CA ALA A 140 -13.88 11.46 -16.58
C ALA A 140 -14.38 12.64 -17.44
N ILE A 141 -13.63 12.99 -18.51
CA ILE A 141 -14.07 14.00 -19.50
C ILE A 141 -15.28 13.50 -20.28
N VAL A 142 -15.19 12.30 -20.86
CA VAL A 142 -16.24 11.73 -21.72
C VAL A 142 -17.54 11.51 -20.96
N GLN A 143 -17.46 11.02 -19.72
CA GLN A 143 -18.61 10.78 -18.86
C GLN A 143 -19.10 12.06 -18.17
N ARG A 144 -18.39 13.19 -18.33
CA ARG A 144 -18.69 14.48 -17.68
C ARG A 144 -18.78 14.37 -16.15
N THR A 145 -17.90 13.58 -15.56
CA THR A 145 -17.83 13.34 -14.11
C THR A 145 -16.71 14.10 -13.43
N LEU A 146 -16.02 15.01 -14.14
CA LEU A 146 -14.97 15.84 -13.58
C LEU A 146 -15.56 16.86 -12.58
N SER A 147 -15.40 16.54 -11.31
CA SER A 147 -15.51 17.48 -10.20
C SER A 147 -14.13 18.06 -9.85
N ARG A 148 -14.08 19.19 -9.14
CA ARG A 148 -12.81 19.76 -8.64
C ARG A 148 -12.01 18.78 -7.78
N ALA A 149 -12.71 17.95 -7.00
CA ALA A 149 -12.08 16.96 -6.14
C ALA A 149 -11.46 15.80 -6.95
N SER A 150 -12.19 15.25 -7.91
CA SER A 150 -11.68 14.20 -8.80
C SER A 150 -10.58 14.71 -9.74
N GLU A 151 -10.68 15.96 -10.20
CA GLU A 151 -9.64 16.61 -11.00
C GLU A 151 -8.36 16.77 -10.17
N LEU A 152 -8.46 17.30 -8.95
CA LEU A 152 -7.32 17.39 -8.04
C LEU A 152 -6.71 16.01 -7.76
N ALA A 153 -7.55 14.98 -7.57
CA ALA A 153 -7.07 13.63 -7.34
C ALA A 153 -6.27 13.08 -8.53
N LEU A 154 -6.77 13.28 -9.75
CA LEU A 154 -6.07 12.88 -10.97
C LEU A 154 -4.78 13.69 -11.18
N ILE A 155 -4.77 14.99 -10.87
CA ILE A 155 -3.56 15.83 -10.91
C ILE A 155 -2.50 15.24 -9.98
N ILE A 156 -2.86 14.95 -8.72
CA ILE A 156 -1.92 14.40 -7.75
C ILE A 156 -1.41 13.02 -8.21
N ALA A 157 -2.28 12.15 -8.71
CA ALA A 157 -1.89 10.86 -9.27
C ALA A 157 -0.88 11.02 -10.42
N ALA A 158 -1.14 11.93 -11.36
CA ALA A 158 -0.23 12.24 -12.46
C ALA A 158 1.12 12.77 -11.94
N LEU A 159 1.10 13.66 -10.95
CA LEU A 159 2.32 14.20 -10.33
C LEU A 159 3.14 13.11 -9.64
N ILE A 160 2.52 12.14 -8.96
CA ILE A 160 3.23 11.00 -8.37
C ILE A 160 3.92 10.19 -9.47
N VAL A 161 3.20 9.84 -10.55
CA VAL A 161 3.78 9.07 -11.68
C VAL A 161 4.94 9.83 -12.32
N ILE A 162 4.77 11.13 -12.58
CA ILE A 162 5.81 11.99 -13.15
C ILE A 162 7.00 12.06 -12.21
N ALA A 163 6.79 12.30 -10.91
CA ALA A 163 7.88 12.37 -9.93
C ALA A 163 8.69 11.07 -9.88
N MET A 164 8.04 9.91 -9.88
CA MET A 164 8.73 8.61 -9.92
C MET A 164 9.51 8.41 -11.22
N ALA A 165 8.92 8.76 -12.37
CA ALA A 165 9.58 8.66 -13.66
C ALA A 165 10.79 9.59 -13.76
N THR A 166 10.64 10.84 -13.32
CA THR A 166 11.71 11.82 -13.27
C THR A 166 12.84 11.38 -12.34
N TRP A 167 12.53 10.86 -11.16
CA TRP A 167 13.55 10.33 -10.25
C TRP A 167 14.33 9.18 -10.89
N TRP A 168 13.64 8.20 -11.45
CA TRP A 168 14.26 7.06 -12.12
C TRP A 168 15.16 7.47 -13.30
N ILE A 169 14.72 8.43 -14.13
CA ILE A 169 15.46 8.87 -15.34
C ILE A 169 16.67 9.75 -14.97
N ILE A 170 16.48 10.73 -14.08
CA ILE A 170 17.52 11.72 -13.77
C ILE A 170 18.56 11.16 -12.81
N TRP A 171 18.13 10.35 -11.84
CA TRP A 171 19.03 9.79 -10.82
C TRP A 171 18.71 8.32 -10.53
N PRO A 172 19.04 7.40 -11.47
CA PRO A 172 18.72 5.97 -11.33
C PRO A 172 19.32 5.33 -10.08
N GLN A 173 20.52 5.77 -9.67
CA GLN A 173 21.19 5.24 -8.47
C GLN A 173 20.45 5.62 -7.19
N GLY A 174 20.03 6.89 -7.06
CA GLY A 174 19.21 7.30 -5.92
C GLY A 174 17.83 6.66 -5.95
N PHE A 175 17.27 6.41 -7.13
CA PHE A 175 16.02 5.68 -7.26
C PHE A 175 16.15 4.24 -6.72
N LEU A 176 17.21 3.53 -7.10
CA LEU A 176 17.49 2.18 -6.56
C LEU A 176 17.71 2.19 -5.04
N GLN A 177 18.35 3.22 -4.51
CA GLN A 177 18.64 3.33 -3.08
C GLN A 177 17.43 3.76 -2.24
N GLY A 178 16.53 4.58 -2.79
CA GLY A 178 15.51 5.27 -1.99
C GLY A 178 14.05 4.97 -2.37
N ALA A 179 13.76 4.59 -3.62
CA ALA A 179 12.38 4.54 -4.09
C ALA A 179 11.54 3.50 -3.33
N HIS A 180 12.14 2.37 -2.95
CA HIS A 180 11.47 1.38 -2.10
C HIS A 180 11.03 1.99 -0.76
N ALA A 181 11.97 2.57 -0.02
CA ALA A 181 11.72 3.12 1.31
C ALA A 181 10.70 4.27 1.27
N VAL A 182 10.80 5.15 0.27
CA VAL A 182 9.85 6.26 0.08
C VAL A 182 8.46 5.73 -0.26
N ALA A 183 8.34 4.81 -1.22
CA ALA A 183 7.06 4.24 -1.62
C ALA A 183 6.38 3.47 -0.48
N ALA A 184 7.12 2.64 0.26
CA ALA A 184 6.61 1.89 1.39
C ALA A 184 6.13 2.82 2.51
N SER A 185 6.94 3.84 2.87
CA SER A 185 6.58 4.81 3.90
C SER A 185 5.33 5.61 3.54
N LEU A 186 5.23 6.08 2.29
CA LEU A 186 4.04 6.78 1.80
C LEU A 186 2.82 5.87 1.77
N PHE A 187 2.95 4.62 1.29
CA PHE A 187 1.86 3.65 1.30
C PHE A 187 1.31 3.43 2.71
N PHE A 188 2.18 3.18 3.69
CA PHE A 188 1.75 2.98 5.07
C PHE A 188 1.20 4.25 5.73
N ALA A 189 1.74 5.43 5.40
CA ALA A 189 1.18 6.69 5.85
C ALA A 189 -0.23 6.93 5.28
N LEU A 190 -0.46 6.58 4.01
CA LEU A 190 -1.77 6.70 3.36
C LEU A 190 -2.79 5.74 3.98
N ILE A 191 -2.45 4.48 4.26
CA ILE A 191 -3.39 3.58 4.94
C ILE A 191 -3.67 4.03 6.38
N ALA A 192 -2.69 4.61 7.09
CA ALA A 192 -2.94 5.22 8.41
C ALA A 192 -3.92 6.40 8.31
N ALA A 193 -3.82 7.20 7.24
CA ALA A 193 -4.78 8.27 6.95
C ALA A 193 -6.17 7.70 6.65
N VAL A 194 -6.29 6.68 5.80
CA VAL A 194 -7.56 5.99 5.51
C VAL A 194 -8.18 5.40 6.78
N ALA A 195 -7.38 4.73 7.62
CA ALA A 195 -7.85 4.21 8.91
C ALA A 195 -8.33 5.33 9.84
N THR A 196 -7.68 6.50 9.81
CA THR A 196 -8.14 7.67 10.58
C THR A 196 -9.50 8.16 10.09
N ILE A 197 -9.71 8.29 8.77
CA ILE A 197 -10.99 8.71 8.20
C ILE A 197 -12.08 7.68 8.55
N ALA A 198 -11.78 6.39 8.43
CA ALA A 198 -12.68 5.31 8.82
C ALA A 198 -13.05 5.36 10.32
N ALA A 199 -12.08 5.65 11.21
CA ALA A 199 -12.33 5.83 12.63
C ALA A 199 -13.29 6.99 12.92
N LEU A 200 -13.13 8.11 12.22
CA LEU A 200 -13.99 9.29 12.33
C LEU A 200 -15.39 9.02 11.74
N GLY A 201 -15.48 8.20 10.69
CA GLY A 201 -16.72 7.83 10.02
C GLY A 201 -17.51 6.69 10.68
N ALA A 202 -16.88 5.84 11.49
CA ALA A 202 -17.42 4.57 11.97
C ALA A 202 -18.79 4.66 12.66
N GLY A 203 -19.08 5.77 13.34
CA GLY A 203 -20.36 5.99 14.01
C GLY A 203 -21.54 6.12 13.03
N ARG A 204 -21.32 6.67 11.83
CA ARG A 204 -22.36 6.90 10.81
C ARG A 204 -22.77 5.60 10.11
N LEU A 205 -21.84 4.67 9.96
CA LEU A 205 -22.03 3.39 9.27
C LEU A 205 -22.56 2.27 10.20
N SER A 206 -22.76 2.56 11.48
CA SER A 206 -23.06 1.54 12.48
C SER A 206 -24.53 1.57 12.91
N ARG A 207 -25.20 0.41 12.84
CA ARG A 207 -26.61 0.24 13.25
C ARG A 207 -26.87 0.54 14.73
N THR A 208 -25.86 0.35 15.58
CA THR A 208 -25.94 0.65 17.02
C THR A 208 -24.75 1.47 17.47
N ARG A 209 -24.95 2.28 18.51
CA ARG A 209 -23.89 3.07 19.14
C ARG A 209 -22.74 2.18 19.64
N ARG A 210 -23.04 1.01 20.21
CA ARG A 210 -22.03 0.07 20.72
C ARG A 210 -21.12 -0.43 19.58
N THR A 211 -21.72 -0.87 18.48
CA THR A 211 -20.97 -1.33 17.30
C THR A 211 -20.12 -0.21 16.71
N GLY A 212 -20.63 1.02 16.65
CA GLY A 212 -19.87 2.18 16.17
C GLY A 212 -18.65 2.52 17.03
N LEU A 213 -18.75 2.36 18.35
CA LEU A 213 -17.60 2.53 19.25
C LEU A 213 -16.53 1.45 19.06
N ILE A 214 -16.94 0.20 18.80
CA ILE A 214 -16.00 -0.91 18.54
C ILE A 214 -15.23 -0.66 17.24
N TYR A 215 -15.92 -0.33 16.14
CA TYR A 215 -15.25 -0.05 14.86
C TYR A 215 -14.37 1.20 14.94
N ARG A 216 -14.85 2.27 15.58
CA ARG A 216 -14.02 3.46 15.82
C ARG A 216 -12.74 3.13 16.58
N GLY A 217 -12.84 2.36 17.67
CA GLY A 217 -11.68 1.92 18.45
C GLY A 217 -10.72 1.09 17.60
N SER A 218 -11.25 0.13 16.84
CA SER A 218 -10.45 -0.75 15.98
C SER A 218 -9.67 0.04 14.93
N TYR A 219 -10.32 0.94 14.19
CA TYR A 219 -9.66 1.78 13.20
C TYR A 219 -8.66 2.77 13.82
N ALA A 220 -8.98 3.33 14.99
CA ALA A 220 -8.05 4.21 15.70
C ALA A 220 -6.79 3.46 16.15
N THR A 221 -6.93 2.24 16.65
CA THR A 221 -5.79 1.37 17.00
C THR A 221 -4.94 1.07 15.77
N VAL A 222 -5.54 0.75 14.63
CA VAL A 222 -4.79 0.54 13.38
C VAL A 222 -4.08 1.81 12.93
N ALA A 223 -4.76 2.96 12.89
CA ALA A 223 -4.18 4.23 12.47
C ALA A 223 -2.97 4.61 13.34
N ILE A 224 -3.12 4.54 14.67
CA ILE A 224 -2.04 4.85 15.61
C ILE A 224 -0.89 3.84 15.47
N GLY A 225 -1.20 2.54 15.42
CA GLY A 225 -0.18 1.50 15.33
C GLY A 225 0.64 1.58 14.05
N ILE A 226 0.00 1.83 12.90
CA ILE A 226 0.72 2.05 11.62
C ILE A 226 1.50 3.35 11.69
N GLY A 227 0.92 4.44 12.21
CA GLY A 227 1.63 5.72 12.37
C GLY A 227 2.89 5.61 13.22
N VAL A 228 2.82 4.88 14.35
CA VAL A 228 3.97 4.58 15.20
C VAL A 228 4.99 3.70 14.47
N SER A 229 4.53 2.69 13.73
CA SER A 229 5.42 1.82 12.95
C SER A 229 6.18 2.61 11.88
N VAL A 230 5.51 3.50 11.15
CA VAL A 230 6.13 4.39 10.15
C VAL A 230 7.14 5.32 10.81
N ALA A 231 6.79 5.94 11.95
CA ALA A 231 7.70 6.82 12.68
C ALA A 231 8.96 6.08 13.17
N LEU A 232 8.79 4.86 13.66
CA LEU A 232 9.90 3.97 14.05
C LEU A 232 10.79 3.65 12.86
N LEU A 233 10.23 3.20 11.73
CA LEU A 233 10.99 2.85 10.53
C LEU A 233 11.76 4.06 9.97
N ILE A 234 11.13 5.23 9.91
CA ILE A 234 11.79 6.48 9.51
C ILE A 234 12.94 6.80 10.46
N THR A 235 12.75 6.63 11.77
CA THR A 235 13.79 6.89 12.77
C THR A 235 14.97 5.93 12.59
N VAL A 236 14.72 4.64 12.37
CA VAL A 236 15.78 3.65 12.11
C VAL A 236 16.57 4.03 10.85
N VAL A 237 15.89 4.37 9.75
CA VAL A 237 16.54 4.77 8.49
C VAL A 237 17.34 6.06 8.66
N LEU A 238 16.79 7.07 9.35
CA LEU A 238 17.51 8.31 9.61
C LEU A 238 18.76 8.03 10.46
N CYS A 239 18.64 7.30 11.55
CA CYS A 239 19.78 6.98 12.41
C CYS A 239 20.88 6.23 11.65
N ASP A 240 20.52 5.30 10.76
CA ASP A 240 21.47 4.61 9.88
C ASP A 240 22.23 5.59 8.96
N ILE A 241 21.54 6.57 8.36
CA ILE A 241 22.18 7.65 7.57
C ILE A 241 23.18 8.47 8.41
N TRP A 242 22.90 8.65 9.70
CA TRP A 242 23.81 9.34 10.64
C TRP A 242 24.90 8.41 11.22
N GLY A 243 25.01 7.16 10.75
CA GLY A 243 26.01 6.18 11.18
C GLY A 243 25.67 5.43 12.47
N PHE A 244 24.42 5.50 12.93
CA PHE A 244 23.94 4.82 14.14
C PHE A 244 22.99 3.67 13.79
N ASP A 245 23.53 2.46 13.72
CA ASP A 245 22.72 1.26 13.52
C ASP A 245 22.08 0.80 14.83
N ILE A 246 20.83 1.24 15.04
CA ILE A 246 20.03 0.90 16.22
C ILE A 246 19.67 -0.59 16.24
N SER A 247 19.49 -1.21 15.07
CA SER A 247 19.13 -2.63 14.97
C SER A 247 20.29 -3.50 15.48
N ARG A 248 21.53 -3.19 15.07
CA ARG A 248 22.73 -3.83 15.63
C ARG A 248 22.93 -3.51 17.11
N ALA A 249 22.72 -2.27 17.53
CA ALA A 249 22.91 -1.86 18.93
C ALA A 249 21.95 -2.58 19.89
N THR A 250 20.72 -2.85 19.45
CA THR A 250 19.68 -3.53 20.25
C THR A 250 19.67 -5.05 20.08
N GLY A 251 20.28 -5.57 19.01
CA GLY A 251 20.19 -6.98 18.62
C GLY A 251 18.81 -7.41 18.12
N ILE A 252 17.91 -6.44 17.87
CA ILE A 252 16.54 -6.67 17.41
C ILE A 252 16.44 -6.21 15.96
N PRO A 253 15.87 -7.02 15.04
CA PRO A 253 15.63 -6.60 13.66
C PRO A 253 14.45 -5.62 13.61
N LEU A 254 14.68 -4.37 13.99
CA LEU A 254 13.63 -3.35 14.17
C LEU A 254 12.87 -3.06 12.87
N ILE A 255 13.55 -3.15 11.72
CA ILE A 255 12.92 -2.98 10.40
C ILE A 255 11.90 -4.11 10.18
N PHE A 256 12.32 -5.37 10.33
CA PHE A 256 11.40 -6.52 10.23
C PHE A 256 10.22 -6.40 11.18
N VAL A 257 10.45 -6.05 12.45
CA VAL A 257 9.39 -5.92 13.46
C VAL A 257 8.41 -4.81 13.09
N GLY A 258 8.92 -3.65 12.65
CA GLY A 258 8.10 -2.52 12.22
C GLY A 258 7.26 -2.85 10.98
N GLU A 259 7.87 -3.50 9.98
CA GLU A 259 7.17 -3.95 8.76
C GLU A 259 6.13 -5.03 9.07
N ALA A 260 6.46 -6.01 9.91
CA ALA A 260 5.53 -7.07 10.31
C ALA A 260 4.34 -6.53 11.09
N LEU A 261 4.57 -5.58 12.00
CA LEU A 261 3.50 -4.90 12.72
C LEU A 261 2.62 -4.10 11.77
N ALA A 262 3.21 -3.31 10.87
CA ALA A 262 2.47 -2.52 9.89
C ALA A 262 1.63 -3.40 8.94
N LEU A 263 2.20 -4.50 8.45
CA LEU A 263 1.52 -5.46 7.58
C LEU A 263 0.39 -6.21 8.31
N ALA A 264 0.60 -6.61 9.57
CA ALA A 264 -0.43 -7.23 10.39
C ALA A 264 -1.60 -6.26 10.64
N LEU A 265 -1.31 -5.00 10.98
CA LEU A 265 -2.33 -3.96 11.18
C LEU A 265 -3.07 -3.64 9.87
N PHE A 266 -2.37 -3.65 8.73
CA PHE A 266 -2.99 -3.55 7.41
C PHE A 266 -3.99 -4.69 7.16
N ALA A 267 -3.63 -5.95 7.47
CA ALA A 267 -4.56 -7.08 7.38
C ALA A 267 -5.75 -6.94 8.35
N VAL A 268 -5.51 -6.45 9.57
CA VAL A 268 -6.58 -6.16 10.54
C VAL A 268 -7.54 -5.10 10.00
N PHE A 269 -7.03 -4.01 9.43
CA PHE A 269 -7.86 -2.96 8.81
C PHE A 269 -8.80 -3.55 7.76
N TRP A 270 -8.27 -4.31 6.80
CA TRP A 270 -9.07 -4.92 5.74
C TRP A 270 -10.05 -5.96 6.26
N THR A 271 -9.69 -6.71 7.31
CA THR A 271 -10.60 -7.65 7.97
C THR A 271 -11.76 -6.91 8.64
N VAL A 272 -11.46 -5.87 9.42
CA VAL A 272 -12.48 -5.04 10.09
C VAL A 272 -13.40 -4.39 9.06
N GLN A 273 -12.84 -3.81 7.99
CA GLN A 273 -13.61 -3.18 6.93
C GLN A 273 -14.48 -4.17 6.16
N THR A 274 -13.98 -5.39 5.93
CA THR A 274 -14.76 -6.48 5.31
C THR A 274 -15.96 -6.86 6.18
N VAL A 275 -15.77 -6.98 7.49
CA VAL A 275 -16.84 -7.33 8.44
C VAL A 275 -17.84 -6.19 8.57
N GLN A 276 -17.38 -4.96 8.73
CA GLN A 276 -18.25 -3.79 8.89
C GLN A 276 -19.15 -3.60 7.66
N LEU A 277 -18.55 -3.64 6.47
CA LEU A 277 -19.24 -3.40 5.20
C LEU A 277 -19.75 -4.69 4.57
N TRP A 278 -19.90 -5.77 5.36
CA TRP A 278 -20.33 -7.05 4.80
C TRP A 278 -21.70 -6.89 4.14
N ASN A 279 -22.68 -6.29 4.79
CA ASN A 279 -24.05 -6.21 4.27
C ASN A 279 -24.43 -4.85 3.64
N ASP A 280 -23.49 -3.91 3.52
CA ASP A 280 -23.79 -2.62 2.91
C ASP A 280 -23.87 -2.75 1.37
N PRO A 281 -24.98 -2.32 0.73
CA PRO A 281 -24.96 -1.96 -0.68
C PRO A 281 -24.06 -0.74 -0.84
N ASP A 282 -23.14 -0.76 -1.81
CA ASP A 282 -22.18 0.34 -1.96
C ASP A 282 -22.88 1.70 -2.21
N ALA A 283 -22.21 2.78 -1.79
CA ALA A 283 -22.67 4.17 -1.91
C ALA A 283 -23.01 4.64 -3.34
N ALA A 284 -22.64 3.88 -4.38
CA ALA A 284 -23.08 4.13 -5.74
C ALA A 284 -24.62 4.03 -5.89
N GLU A 285 -25.29 3.23 -5.06
CA GLU A 285 -26.75 3.18 -4.99
C GLU A 285 -27.34 4.37 -4.21
N ASP A 286 -26.65 4.93 -3.21
CA ASP A 286 -27.12 6.10 -2.45
C ASP A 286 -27.09 7.40 -3.27
N ASP A 287 -26.11 7.58 -4.16
CA ASP A 287 -26.08 8.70 -5.12
C ASP A 287 -27.17 8.55 -6.21
N ALA A 288 -27.40 7.31 -6.69
CA ALA A 288 -28.50 7.03 -7.63
C ALA A 288 -29.87 7.23 -6.97
N ALA A 289 -30.03 6.81 -5.71
CA ALA A 289 -31.27 7.00 -4.95
C ALA A 289 -31.51 8.48 -4.59
N SER A 290 -30.49 9.22 -4.16
CA SER A 290 -30.63 10.66 -3.84
C SER A 290 -30.89 11.53 -5.08
N SER A 291 -30.34 11.18 -6.24
CA SER A 291 -30.64 11.85 -7.51
C SER A 291 -32.04 11.58 -8.06
N SER A 292 -32.69 10.47 -7.65
CA SER A 292 -34.07 10.14 -8.05
C SER A 292 -35.15 10.82 -7.20
N VAL A 293 -34.76 11.47 -6.10
CA VAL A 293 -35.66 12.12 -5.13
C VAL A 293 -35.70 13.65 -5.27
N ALA A 294 -35.00 14.23 -6.26
CA ALA A 294 -35.20 15.64 -6.59
C ALA A 294 -36.67 15.87 -7.00
N PRO A 295 -37.47 16.64 -6.23
CA PRO A 295 -38.83 16.94 -6.64
C PRO A 295 -38.78 17.91 -7.81
N ASN A 296 -39.58 17.63 -8.84
CA ASN A 296 -39.99 18.64 -9.81
C ASN A 296 -40.60 19.81 -9.04
N GLY A 297 -39.88 20.92 -8.95
CA GLY A 297 -40.31 22.21 -8.42
C GLY A 297 -39.76 23.31 -9.30
#